data_AF-A0A0F9FIE1-F1
#
_entry.id   AF-A0A0F9FIE1-F1
#
_cell.length_a   1.000
_cell.length_b   1.000
_cell.length_c   1.000
_cell.angle_alpha   90.00
_cell.angle_beta   90.00
_cell.angle_gamma   90.00
#
_symmetry.space_group_name_H-M   'P 1'
#
loop_
_entity.id
_entity.type
_entity.pdbx_description
1 polymer ?
#
loop_
_entity_poly.entity_id
_entity_poly.type
_entity_poly.pdbx_seq_one_letter_code
_entity_poly.pdbx_strand_id
1 'polypeptide(L)'
;VKARENEIVKPLTEARKAVGAEMGRYQTKKEAERRAEEEKLRIQQQKEADERALGEAVRLEEVARLEKAARMEEAAKLEESGKSEEAARVEEVAKLEEAARLEAAEAVLENIPVVQPIVESVAPKVEGTSVRTTWKYDIVNQWIIPREFLCVDEKAIGAMVRAKKEQASIRGVRVYSVTNVS
;
A
#
# COMPACT_ATOMS: atom_id res chain seq x y z
N VAL A 1 -47.56 -74.95 48.61
CA VAL A 1 -46.74 -73.85 49.20
C VAL A 1 -46.05 -73.04 48.11
N LYS A 2 -45.12 -73.63 47.33
CA LYS A 2 -44.37 -72.93 46.25
C LYS A 2 -45.20 -72.19 45.18
N ALA A 3 -46.38 -72.69 44.80
CA ALA A 3 -47.23 -72.03 43.80
C ALA A 3 -47.82 -70.70 44.30
N ARG A 4 -48.25 -70.65 45.57
CA ARG A 4 -48.79 -69.44 46.20
C ARG A 4 -47.71 -68.38 46.46
N GLU A 5 -46.50 -68.80 46.79
CA GLU A 5 -45.35 -67.88 46.91
C GLU A 5 -45.02 -67.21 45.58
N ASN A 6 -45.05 -67.96 44.47
CA ASN A 6 -44.83 -67.40 43.13
C ASN A 6 -45.91 -66.40 42.70
N GLU A 7 -47.17 -66.60 43.07
CA GLU A 7 -48.26 -65.65 42.77
C GLU A 7 -48.11 -64.33 43.54
N ILE A 8 -47.54 -64.36 44.75
CA ILE A 8 -47.32 -63.16 45.57
C ILE A 8 -46.02 -62.43 45.17
N VAL A 9 -44.98 -63.15 44.77
CA VAL A 9 -43.65 -62.58 44.45
C VAL A 9 -43.61 -61.92 43.06
N LYS A 10 -44.36 -62.45 42.07
CA LYS A 10 -44.41 -61.88 40.71
C LYS A 10 -44.87 -60.40 40.66
N PRO A 11 -46.02 -60.01 41.23
CA PRO A 11 -46.46 -58.61 41.19
C PRO A 11 -45.48 -57.68 41.92
N LEU A 12 -44.82 -58.17 42.98
CA LEU A 12 -43.81 -57.39 43.71
C LEU A 12 -42.54 -57.15 42.88
N THR A 13 -42.11 -58.16 42.11
CA THR A 13 -40.94 -58.04 41.23
C THR A 13 -41.23 -57.14 40.02
N GLU A 14 -42.44 -57.19 39.45
CA GLU A 14 -42.89 -56.27 38.40
C GLU A 14 -42.99 -54.83 38.92
N ALA A 15 -43.55 -54.62 40.11
CA ALA A 15 -43.59 -53.30 40.75
C ALA A 15 -42.18 -52.75 41.00
N ARG A 16 -41.25 -53.57 41.49
CA ARG A 16 -39.84 -53.17 41.67
C ARG A 16 -39.18 -52.78 40.35
N LYS A 17 -39.45 -53.52 39.27
CA LYS A 17 -38.93 -53.22 37.93
C LYS A 17 -39.50 -51.91 37.39
N ALA A 18 -40.79 -51.66 37.59
CA ALA A 18 -41.43 -50.41 37.18
C ALA A 18 -40.86 -49.19 37.92
N VAL A 19 -40.69 -49.29 39.25
CA VAL A 19 -40.05 -48.23 40.05
C VAL A 19 -38.60 -48.02 39.63
N GLY A 20 -37.84 -49.09 39.36
CA GLY A 20 -36.47 -48.98 38.86
C GLY A 20 -36.38 -48.28 37.50
N ALA A 21 -37.31 -48.57 36.58
CA ALA A 21 -37.39 -47.90 35.29
C ALA A 21 -37.70 -46.40 35.43
N GLU A 22 -38.63 -46.03 36.31
CA GLU A 22 -38.99 -44.63 36.53
C GLU A 22 -37.88 -43.84 37.24
N MET A 23 -37.19 -44.46 38.20
CA MET A 23 -36.00 -43.89 38.83
C MET A 23 -34.87 -43.66 37.81
N GLY A 24 -34.67 -44.60 36.87
CA GLY A 24 -33.71 -44.42 35.78
C GLY A 24 -34.06 -43.25 34.85
N ARG A 25 -35.34 -43.07 34.53
CA ARG A 25 -35.83 -41.91 33.75
C ARG A 25 -35.65 -40.60 34.51
N TYR A 26 -35.89 -40.59 35.82
CA TYR A 26 -35.66 -39.41 36.65
C TYR A 26 -34.17 -39.06 36.71
N GLN A 27 -33.28 -40.03 36.91
CA GLN A 27 -31.83 -39.81 36.93
C GLN A 27 -31.31 -39.27 35.60
N THR A 28 -31.71 -39.87 34.48
CA THR A 28 -31.33 -39.40 33.13
C THR A 28 -31.86 -38.00 32.83
N LYS A 29 -33.09 -37.68 33.22
CA LYS A 29 -33.66 -36.33 33.10
C LYS A 29 -32.87 -35.31 33.94
N LYS A 30 -32.53 -35.67 35.18
CA LYS A 30 -31.75 -34.82 36.09
C LYS A 30 -30.32 -34.59 35.59
N GLU A 31 -29.69 -35.61 35.02
CA GLU A 31 -28.39 -35.49 34.37
C GLU A 31 -28.44 -34.68 33.09
N ALA A 32 -29.52 -34.76 32.32
CA ALA A 32 -29.72 -33.93 31.13
C ALA A 32 -29.90 -32.45 31.51
N GLU A 33 -30.65 -32.17 32.59
CA GLU A 33 -30.83 -30.82 33.11
C GLU A 33 -29.52 -30.20 33.59
N ARG A 34 -28.73 -30.94 34.39
CA ARG A 34 -27.39 -30.52 34.80
C ARG A 34 -26.48 -30.25 33.60
N ARG A 35 -26.45 -31.14 32.60
CA ARG A 35 -25.64 -30.94 31.38
C ARG A 35 -26.09 -29.72 30.58
N ALA A 36 -27.39 -29.47 30.50
CA ALA A 36 -27.93 -28.29 29.82
C ALA A 36 -27.57 -26.99 30.56
N GLU A 37 -27.53 -26.99 31.88
CA GLU A 37 -27.06 -25.85 32.69
C GLU A 37 -25.56 -25.61 32.50
N GLU A 38 -24.73 -26.66 32.56
CA GLU A 38 -23.29 -26.58 32.30
C GLU A 38 -23.01 -26.08 30.87
N GLU A 39 -23.76 -26.56 29.88
CA GLU A 39 -23.62 -26.11 28.49
C GLU A 39 -24.05 -24.65 28.31
N LYS A 40 -25.15 -24.23 28.93
CA LYS A 40 -25.56 -22.81 28.93
C LYS A 40 -24.51 -21.92 29.56
N LEU A 41 -23.94 -22.33 30.69
CA LEU A 41 -22.86 -21.59 31.35
C LEU A 41 -21.63 -21.51 30.45
N ARG A 42 -21.25 -22.61 29.80
CA ARG A 42 -20.12 -22.63 28.85
C ARG A 42 -20.36 -21.70 27.66
N ILE A 43 -21.55 -21.75 27.07
CA ILE A 43 -21.94 -20.86 25.95
C ILE A 43 -21.91 -19.40 26.40
N GLN A 44 -22.38 -19.10 27.61
CA GLN A 44 -22.37 -17.75 28.16
C GLN A 44 -20.93 -17.26 28.38
N GLN A 45 -20.06 -18.09 28.95
CA GLN A 45 -18.64 -17.78 29.14
C GLN A 45 -17.92 -17.58 27.81
N GLN A 46 -18.20 -18.41 26.80
CA GLN A 46 -17.65 -18.24 25.47
C GLN A 46 -18.10 -16.93 24.84
N LYS A 47 -19.40 -16.62 24.89
CA LYS A 47 -19.94 -15.35 24.37
C LYS A 47 -19.32 -14.14 25.06
N GLU A 48 -19.16 -14.18 26.38
CA GLU A 48 -18.55 -13.10 27.14
C GLU A 48 -17.05 -12.95 26.82
N ALA A 49 -16.33 -14.06 26.64
CA ALA A 49 -14.93 -14.03 26.21
C ALA A 49 -14.80 -13.47 24.78
N ASP A 50 -15.66 -13.88 23.86
CA ASP A 50 -15.68 -13.40 22.48
C ASP A 50 -16.02 -11.90 22.42
N GLU A 51 -16.99 -11.44 23.22
CA GLU A 51 -17.36 -10.02 23.31
C GLU A 51 -16.23 -9.17 23.87
N ARG A 52 -15.54 -9.65 24.92
CA ARG A 52 -14.35 -8.97 25.45
C ARG A 52 -13.22 -8.91 24.42
N ALA A 53 -12.94 -10.02 23.74
CA ALA A 53 -11.89 -10.09 22.71
C ALA A 53 -12.20 -9.15 21.54
N LEU A 54 -13.47 -9.09 21.11
CA LEU A 54 -13.91 -8.14 20.08
C LEU A 54 -13.75 -6.70 20.54
N GLY A 55 -14.16 -6.38 21.77
CA GLY A 55 -14.03 -5.04 22.34
C GLY A 55 -12.57 -4.59 22.47
N GLU A 56 -11.66 -5.47 22.85
CA GLU A 56 -10.22 -5.21 22.88
C GLU A 56 -9.66 -5.00 21.48
N ALA A 57 -10.04 -5.82 20.50
CA ALA A 57 -9.61 -5.67 19.11
C ALA A 57 -10.02 -4.33 18.50
N VAL A 58 -11.28 -3.91 18.73
CA VAL A 58 -11.79 -2.60 18.25
C VAL A 58 -11.00 -1.45 18.88
N ARG A 59 -10.73 -1.50 20.19
CA ARG A 59 -9.93 -0.48 20.87
C ARG A 59 -8.51 -0.40 20.32
N LEU A 60 -7.87 -1.55 20.08
CA LEU A 60 -6.53 -1.59 19.49
C LEU A 60 -6.51 -1.03 18.07
N GLU A 61 -7.52 -1.34 17.25
CA GLU A 61 -7.64 -0.79 15.90
C GLU A 61 -7.83 0.73 15.92
N GLU A 62 -8.66 1.24 16.84
CA GLU A 62 -8.86 2.67 17.01
C GLU A 62 -7.56 3.39 17.43
N VAL A 63 -6.83 2.83 18.41
CA VAL A 63 -5.52 3.35 18.82
C VAL A 63 -4.53 3.35 17.66
N ALA A 64 -4.43 2.24 16.92
CA ALA A 64 -3.55 2.14 15.75
C ALA A 64 -3.91 3.16 14.66
N ARG A 65 -5.20 3.43 14.46
CA ARG A 65 -5.67 4.45 13.52
C ARG A 65 -5.28 5.85 13.97
N LEU A 66 -5.43 6.17 15.26
CA LEU A 66 -5.03 7.46 15.83
C LEU A 66 -3.52 7.67 15.76
N GLU A 67 -2.73 6.65 16.11
CA GLU A 67 -1.26 6.71 15.98
C GLU A 67 -0.83 6.95 14.53
N LYS A 68 -1.47 6.25 13.58
CA LYS A 68 -1.19 6.47 12.16
C LYS A 68 -1.55 7.88 11.72
N ALA A 69 -2.69 8.41 12.17
CA ALA A 69 -3.09 9.79 11.88
C ALA A 69 -2.08 10.80 12.45
N ALA A 70 -1.65 10.61 13.70
CA ALA A 70 -0.65 11.47 14.34
C ALA A 70 0.69 11.46 13.59
N ARG A 71 1.18 10.28 13.18
CA ARG A 71 2.41 10.17 12.36
C ARG A 71 2.30 10.87 11.01
N MET A 72 1.14 10.79 10.37
CA MET A 72 0.90 11.48 9.10
C MET A 72 0.86 13.00 9.29
N GLU A 73 0.27 13.49 10.37
CA GLU A 73 0.24 14.93 10.70
C GLU A 73 1.65 15.45 11.01
N GLU A 74 2.44 14.70 11.78
CA GLU A 74 3.84 15.04 12.08
C GLU A 74 4.68 15.08 10.79
N ALA A 75 4.53 14.08 9.92
CA ALA A 75 5.21 14.06 8.63
C ALA A 75 4.82 15.25 7.75
N ALA A 76 3.55 15.64 7.72
CA ALA A 76 3.06 16.79 6.95
C ALA A 76 3.66 18.11 7.47
N LYS A 77 3.73 18.30 8.80
CA LYS A 77 4.37 19.47 9.41
C LYS A 77 5.85 19.55 9.07
N LEU A 78 6.55 18.42 9.08
CA LEU A 78 7.96 18.36 8.74
C LEU A 78 8.20 18.69 7.26
N GLU A 79 7.33 18.21 6.36
CA GLU A 79 7.38 18.55 4.94
C GLU A 79 7.10 20.03 4.69
N GLU A 80 6.11 20.61 5.37
CA GLU A 80 5.80 22.04 5.28
C GLU A 80 6.97 22.91 5.76
N SER A 81 7.58 22.54 6.90
CA SER A 81 8.81 23.18 7.39
C SER A 81 9.95 23.09 6.37
N GLY A 82 10.17 21.92 5.78
CA GLY A 82 11.21 21.72 4.77
C GLY A 82 11.00 22.59 3.52
N LYS A 83 9.76 22.69 3.03
CA LYS A 83 9.39 23.57 1.91
C LYS A 83 9.59 25.04 2.24
N SER A 84 9.25 25.47 3.46
CA SER A 84 9.46 26.85 3.90
C SER A 84 10.95 27.20 3.98
N GLU A 85 11.79 26.29 4.49
CA GLU A 85 13.24 26.51 4.56
C GLU A 85 13.88 26.51 3.17
N GLU A 86 13.44 25.63 2.27
CA GLU A 86 13.89 25.60 0.88
C GLU A 86 13.49 26.89 0.15
N ALA A 87 12.24 27.35 0.31
CA ALA A 87 11.78 28.62 -0.26
C ALA A 87 12.61 29.80 0.26
N ALA A 88 12.93 29.84 1.55
CA ALA A 88 13.78 30.89 2.12
C ALA A 88 15.19 30.88 1.54
N ARG A 89 15.80 29.69 1.35
CA ARG A 89 17.11 29.57 0.69
C ARG A 89 17.09 30.02 -0.76
N VAL A 90 16.05 29.66 -1.52
CA VAL A 90 15.90 30.10 -2.91
C VAL A 90 15.74 31.62 -2.99
N GLU A 91 14.98 32.22 -2.08
CA GLU A 91 14.83 33.67 -2.02
C GLU A 91 16.15 34.38 -1.66
N GLU A 92 16.93 33.82 -0.74
CA GLU A 92 18.26 34.34 -0.39
C GLU A 92 19.22 34.30 -1.59
N VAL A 93 19.27 33.17 -2.30
CA VAL A 93 20.08 33.03 -3.52
C VAL A 93 19.64 34.02 -4.60
N ALA A 94 18.34 34.20 -4.80
CA ALA A 94 17.81 35.16 -5.77
C ALA A 94 18.21 36.60 -5.45
N LYS A 95 18.19 37.01 -4.17
CA LYS A 95 18.66 38.33 -3.72
C LYS A 95 20.15 38.52 -3.98
N LEU A 96 20.96 37.50 -3.73
CA LEU A 96 22.40 37.55 -4.00
C LEU A 96 22.70 37.65 -5.51
N GLU A 97 21.96 36.92 -6.35
CA GLU A 97 22.09 37.04 -7.81
C GLU A 97 21.66 38.42 -8.33
N GLU A 98 20.59 38.99 -7.79
CA GLU A 98 20.15 40.35 -8.14
C GLU A 98 21.19 41.40 -7.75
N ALA A 99 21.76 41.30 -6.54
CA ALA A 99 22.84 42.16 -6.10
C ALA A 99 24.08 42.05 -7.00
N ALA A 100 24.49 40.82 -7.34
CA ALA A 100 25.60 40.58 -8.25
C ALA A 100 25.34 41.14 -9.66
N ARG A 101 24.09 41.10 -10.13
CA ARG A 101 23.71 41.67 -11.43
C ARG A 101 23.77 43.19 -11.44
N LEU A 102 23.37 43.85 -10.35
CA LEU A 102 23.49 45.29 -10.19
C LEU A 102 24.96 45.73 -10.14
N GLU A 103 25.79 45.03 -9.37
CA GLU A 103 27.23 45.29 -9.31
C GLU A 103 27.90 45.09 -10.68
N ALA A 104 27.52 44.04 -11.42
CA ALA A 104 28.01 43.84 -12.79
C ALA A 104 27.54 44.95 -13.75
N ALA A 105 26.32 45.47 -13.59
CA ALA A 105 25.83 46.58 -14.40
C ALA A 105 26.57 47.89 -14.09
N GLU A 106 26.89 48.13 -12.83
CA GLU A 106 27.68 49.28 -12.37
C GLU A 106 29.13 49.20 -12.88
N ALA A 107 29.76 48.02 -12.82
CA ALA A 107 31.08 47.77 -13.39
C ALA A 107 31.13 47.96 -14.92
N VAL A 108 30.07 47.60 -15.64
CA VAL A 108 29.96 47.87 -17.09
C VAL A 108 29.81 49.36 -17.38
N LEU A 109 29.14 50.12 -16.50
CA LEU A 109 28.99 51.57 -16.63
C LEU A 109 30.28 52.33 -16.32
N GLU A 110 31.07 51.88 -15.33
CA GLU A 110 32.39 52.44 -15.04
C GLU A 110 33.41 52.13 -16.15
N ASN A 111 33.27 50.98 -16.81
CA ASN A 111 34.18 50.52 -17.84
C ASN A 111 33.67 50.85 -19.25
N ILE A 112 33.08 52.02 -19.45
CA ILE A 112 32.78 52.55 -20.78
C ILE A 112 34.11 52.96 -21.45
N PRO A 113 34.59 52.25 -22.49
CA PRO A 113 35.76 52.68 -23.21
C PRO A 113 35.45 53.98 -23.96
N VAL A 114 36.31 54.99 -23.81
CA VAL A 114 36.29 56.23 -24.60
C VAL A 114 36.38 55.86 -26.07
N VAL A 115 35.26 55.96 -26.79
CA VAL A 115 35.18 55.66 -28.23
C VAL A 115 36.01 56.70 -28.98
N GLN A 116 37.19 56.30 -29.44
CA GLN A 116 37.89 57.01 -30.51
C GLN A 116 37.12 56.79 -31.82
N PRO A 117 36.99 57.79 -32.71
CA PRO A 117 36.24 57.64 -33.96
C PRO A 117 36.90 56.58 -34.85
N ILE A 118 36.24 55.43 -34.99
CA ILE A 118 36.68 54.32 -35.84
C ILE A 118 36.26 54.64 -37.28
N VAL A 119 37.26 54.75 -38.15
CA VAL A 119 37.14 54.76 -39.61
C VAL A 119 36.40 53.49 -40.04
N GLU A 120 35.31 53.66 -40.79
CA GLU A 120 34.56 52.58 -41.41
C GLU A 120 35.48 51.79 -42.36
N SER A 121 36.00 50.65 -41.89
CA SER A 121 36.60 49.67 -42.80
C SER A 121 35.51 48.71 -43.25
N VAL A 122 35.18 48.84 -44.54
CA VAL A 122 34.26 47.96 -45.27
C VAL A 122 34.85 46.56 -45.26
N ALA A 123 34.41 45.72 -44.34
CA ALA A 123 34.69 44.29 -44.38
C ALA A 123 33.80 43.64 -45.45
N PRO A 124 34.37 42.81 -46.34
CA PRO A 124 33.62 42.12 -47.37
C PRO A 124 32.63 41.14 -46.73
N LYS A 125 31.41 41.13 -47.25
CA LYS A 125 30.35 40.19 -46.92
C LYS A 125 30.89 38.76 -47.11
N VAL A 126 31.23 38.09 -46.02
CA VAL A 126 31.55 36.67 -46.05
C VAL A 126 30.22 35.92 -46.13
N GLU A 127 29.78 35.68 -47.35
CA GLU A 127 28.75 34.69 -47.65
C GLU A 127 29.25 33.33 -47.17
N GLY A 128 28.55 32.68 -46.24
CA GLY A 128 28.76 31.25 -45.98
C GLY A 128 28.60 30.74 -44.56
N THR A 129 28.49 31.58 -43.52
CA THR A 129 28.33 31.05 -42.15
C THR A 129 26.86 30.84 -41.81
N SER A 130 26.33 29.68 -42.18
CA SER A 130 24.99 29.23 -41.79
C SER A 130 24.94 29.00 -40.28
N VAL A 131 24.35 29.94 -39.54
CA VAL A 131 24.06 29.80 -38.11
C VAL A 131 22.93 28.78 -37.95
N ARG A 132 23.24 27.57 -37.45
CA ARG A 132 22.23 26.55 -37.11
C ARG A 132 21.96 26.58 -35.61
N THR A 133 20.71 26.80 -35.22
CA THR A 133 20.29 26.68 -33.82
C THR A 133 20.01 25.20 -33.54
N THR A 134 20.87 24.56 -32.74
CA THR A 134 20.67 23.17 -32.31
C THR A 134 20.07 23.16 -30.92
N TRP A 135 18.81 22.73 -30.82
CA TRP A 135 18.12 22.57 -29.55
C TRP A 135 18.55 21.26 -28.90
N LYS A 136 18.94 21.32 -27.63
CA LYS A 136 19.23 20.16 -26.79
C LYS A 136 18.22 20.13 -25.65
N TYR A 137 17.93 18.95 -25.14
CA TYR A 137 17.02 18.76 -24.02
C TYR A 137 17.57 17.66 -23.10
N ASP A 138 17.28 17.79 -21.82
CA ASP A 138 17.58 16.78 -20.80
C ASP A 138 16.26 16.35 -20.13
N ILE A 139 16.17 15.09 -19.76
CA ILE A 139 14.97 14.54 -19.11
C ILE A 139 15.09 14.75 -17.61
N VAL A 140 14.30 15.67 -17.07
CA VAL A 140 14.26 15.95 -15.63
C VAL A 140 13.49 14.87 -14.86
N ASN A 141 12.31 14.45 -15.38
CA ASN A 141 11.50 13.40 -14.77
C ASN A 141 10.87 12.50 -15.85
N GLN A 142 11.24 11.22 -15.82
CA GLN A 142 10.83 10.23 -16.81
C GLN A 142 9.34 9.84 -16.70
N TRP A 143 8.72 9.96 -15.52
CA TRP A 143 7.37 9.48 -15.26
C TRP A 143 6.26 10.38 -15.81
N ILE A 144 6.60 11.64 -16.10
CA ILE A 144 5.66 12.65 -16.62
C ILE A 144 5.67 12.66 -18.16
N ILE A 145 6.63 11.98 -18.79
CA ILE A 145 6.73 11.93 -20.26
C ILE A 145 5.47 11.27 -20.82
N PRO A 146 4.73 11.93 -21.73
CA PRO A 146 3.58 11.33 -22.38
C PRO A 146 3.97 10.05 -23.11
N ARG A 147 3.07 9.05 -23.11
CA ARG A 147 3.34 7.72 -23.69
C ARG A 147 3.66 7.77 -25.20
N GLU A 148 3.32 8.85 -25.88
CA GLU A 148 3.67 9.12 -27.27
C GLU A 148 5.18 9.23 -27.51
N PHE A 149 5.94 9.71 -26.52
CA PHE A 149 7.41 9.85 -26.59
C PHE A 149 8.16 8.67 -25.96
N LEU A 150 7.44 7.72 -25.37
CA LEU A 150 8.01 6.51 -24.78
C LEU A 150 8.06 5.39 -25.82
N CYS A 151 9.26 4.95 -26.18
CA CYS A 151 9.46 3.79 -27.03
C CYS A 151 9.50 2.51 -26.19
N VAL A 152 8.86 1.45 -26.67
CA VAL A 152 8.91 0.12 -26.05
C VAL A 152 10.22 -0.58 -26.43
N ASP A 153 10.93 -1.11 -25.43
CA ASP A 153 12.17 -1.88 -25.68
C ASP A 153 11.85 -3.30 -26.17
N GLU A 154 11.78 -3.45 -27.49
CA GLU A 154 11.55 -4.74 -28.16
C GLU A 154 12.67 -5.76 -27.91
N LYS A 155 13.92 -5.31 -27.71
CA LYS A 155 15.06 -6.20 -27.49
C LYS A 155 14.97 -6.85 -26.12
N ALA A 156 14.65 -6.07 -25.08
CA ALA A 156 14.45 -6.58 -23.73
C ALA A 156 13.25 -7.54 -23.67
N ILE A 157 12.14 -7.19 -24.33
CA ILE A 157 10.95 -8.06 -24.43
C ILE A 157 11.32 -9.35 -25.16
N GLY A 158 11.97 -9.28 -26.32
CA GLY A 158 12.39 -10.46 -27.07
C GLY A 158 13.41 -11.33 -26.33
N ALA A 159 14.30 -10.75 -25.53
CA ALA A 159 15.21 -11.49 -24.66
C ALA A 159 14.44 -12.24 -23.56
N MET A 160 13.50 -11.58 -22.89
CA MET A 160 12.67 -12.21 -21.86
C MET A 160 11.79 -13.33 -22.43
N VAL A 161 11.19 -13.10 -23.59
CA VAL A 161 10.35 -14.10 -24.28
C VAL A 161 11.17 -15.31 -24.71
N ARG A 162 12.39 -15.14 -25.22
CA ARG A 162 13.29 -16.27 -25.54
C ARG A 162 13.74 -17.04 -24.29
N ALA A 163 13.96 -16.34 -23.18
CA ALA A 163 14.39 -16.95 -21.93
C ALA A 163 13.27 -17.74 -21.23
N LYS A 164 12.07 -17.17 -21.15
CA LYS A 164 10.93 -17.75 -20.41
C LYS A 164 9.91 -18.49 -21.28
N LYS A 165 9.94 -18.32 -22.61
CA LYS A 165 9.05 -18.98 -23.58
C LYS A 165 7.58 -18.87 -23.18
N GLU A 166 6.89 -20.00 -23.00
CA GLU A 166 5.47 -20.08 -22.63
C GLU A 166 5.15 -19.48 -21.25
N GLN A 167 6.16 -19.31 -20.38
CA GLN A 167 6.00 -18.69 -19.07
C GLN A 167 6.22 -17.17 -19.08
N ALA A 168 6.53 -16.56 -20.24
CA ALA A 168 6.73 -15.11 -20.37
C ALA A 168 5.39 -14.36 -20.38
N SER A 169 4.83 -14.06 -19.19
CA SER A 169 3.62 -13.24 -19.05
C SER A 169 3.97 -11.76 -18.93
N ILE A 170 3.89 -11.04 -20.06
CA ILE A 170 4.06 -9.58 -20.12
C ILE A 170 2.71 -8.98 -20.51
N ARG A 171 2.16 -8.09 -19.66
CA ARG A 171 0.86 -7.45 -19.92
C ARG A 171 0.91 -6.68 -21.24
N GLY A 172 -0.01 -6.99 -22.16
CA GLY A 172 -0.12 -6.34 -23.47
C GLY A 172 0.73 -6.94 -24.58
N VAL A 173 1.55 -7.97 -24.31
CA VAL A 173 2.35 -8.67 -25.32
C VAL A 173 1.82 -10.09 -25.51
N ARG A 174 1.53 -10.49 -26.75
CA ARG A 174 1.14 -11.87 -27.09
C ARG A 174 2.36 -12.65 -27.55
N VAL A 175 2.70 -13.71 -26.83
CA VAL A 175 3.80 -14.63 -27.16
C VAL A 175 3.27 -15.81 -27.98
N TYR A 176 3.89 -16.09 -29.13
CA TYR A 176 3.56 -17.24 -29.97
C TYR A 176 4.85 -17.87 -30.53
N SER A 177 4.83 -19.17 -30.80
CA SER A 177 5.92 -19.89 -31.46
C SER A 177 5.58 -20.14 -32.93
N VAL A 178 6.58 -20.03 -33.81
CA VAL A 178 6.48 -20.41 -35.22
C VAL A 178 7.60 -21.40 -35.49
N THR A 179 7.24 -22.60 -35.97
CA THR A 179 8.21 -23.60 -36.40
C THR A 179 8.43 -23.43 -37.90
N ASN A 180 9.58 -22.90 -38.28
CA ASN A 180 10.01 -22.86 -39.67
C ASN A 180 10.74 -24.15 -40.01
N VAL A 181 10.31 -24.82 -41.08
CA VAL A 181 11.03 -25.94 -41.70
C VAL A 181 11.69 -25.38 -42.95
N SER A 182 13.02 -25.46 -43.02
CA SER A 182 13.80 -25.09 -44.21
C SER A 182 13.98 -26.28 -45.14
#